data_AF-A0A7C4NI79-F1
#
_entry.id   AF-A0A7C4NI79-F1
#
_cell.length_a   1.000
_cell.length_b   1.000
_cell.length_c   1.000
_cell.angle_alpha   90.00
_cell.angle_beta   90.00
_cell.angle_gamma   90.00
#
_symmetry.space_group_name_H-M   'P 1'
#
loop_
_entity.id
_entity.type
_entity.pdbx_description
1 polymer ?
#
loop_
_entity_poly.entity_id
_entity_poly.type
_entity_poly.pdbx_seq_one_letter_code
_entity_poly.pdbx_strand_id
1 'polypeptide(L)' 'MPRLLPEDIIIRPILSEKSWREMEEGKYTFEVHPDATKPEIRQAVEEL' A
#
# COMPACT_ATOMS: atom_id res chain seq x y z
N MET A 1 -0.49 21.82 0.17
CA MET A 1 -0.10 20.61 0.92
C MET A 1 1.11 20.01 0.21
N PRO A 2 2.19 19.65 0.90
CA PRO A 2 3.28 18.94 0.26
C PRO A 2 2.75 17.61 -0.31
N ARG A 3 3.20 17.26 -1.51
CA ARG A 3 2.87 15.97 -2.11
C ARG A 3 3.65 14.89 -1.35
N LEU A 4 2.96 13.85 -0.87
CA LEU A 4 3.60 12.68 -0.26
C LEU A 4 4.49 11.98 -1.30
N LEU A 5 5.67 11.52 -0.89
CA LEU A 5 6.51 10.67 -1.74
C LEU A 5 5.96 9.23 -1.73
N PRO A 6 6.26 8.39 -2.74
CA PRO A 6 5.85 6.98 -2.76
C PRO A 6 6.23 6.21 -1.49
N GLU A 7 7.43 6.45 -0.96
CA GLU A 7 7.91 5.86 0.30
C GLU A 7 7.16 6.33 1.55
N ASP A 8 6.52 7.51 1.51
CA ASP A 8 5.65 7.99 2.58
C ASP A 8 4.25 7.35 2.50
N ILE A 9 3.81 6.96 1.30
CA ILE A 9 2.47 6.42 1.03
C ILE A 9 2.37 4.96 1.47
N ILE A 10 3.34 4.11 1.14
CA ILE A 10 3.34 2.67 1.47
C ILE A 10 4.20 2.43 2.71
N ILE A 11 3.58 2.34 3.89
CA ILE A 11 4.29 2.34 5.18
C ILE A 11 4.90 0.97 5.48
N ARG A 12 4.09 -0.10 5.43
CA ARG A 12 4.53 -1.48 5.72
C ARG A 12 3.52 -2.52 5.23
N PRO A 13 3.94 -3.77 4.93
CA PRO A 13 3.00 -4.85 4.67
C PRO A 13 2.24 -5.25 5.94
N ILE A 14 0.98 -5.65 5.77
CA ILE A 14 0.17 -6.23 6.84
C ILE A 14 0.22 -7.74 6.71
N LEU A 15 0.84 -8.39 7.69
CA LEU A 15 0.95 -9.85 7.75
C LEU A 15 -0.02 -10.41 8.79
N SER A 16 -1.00 -11.17 8.31
CA SER A 16 -2.05 -11.82 9.08
C SER A 16 -2.45 -13.09 8.35
N GLU A 17 -3.09 -14.04 9.02
CA GLU A 17 -3.59 -15.27 8.35
C GLU A 17 -4.48 -14.98 7.14
N LYS A 18 -5.21 -13.84 7.17
CA LYS A 18 -6.03 -13.40 6.07
C LYS A 18 -5.17 -12.91 4.89
N SER A 19 -4.23 -12.02 5.15
CA SER A 19 -3.39 -11.48 4.07
C SER A 19 -2.49 -12.55 3.46
N TRP A 20 -2.03 -13.53 4.23
CA TRP A 20 -1.36 -14.71 3.68
C TRP A 20 -2.23 -15.49 2.68
N ARG A 21 -3.52 -15.72 3.00
CA ARG A 21 -4.46 -16.36 2.06
C ARG A 21 -4.72 -15.51 0.82
N GLU A 22 -4.86 -14.20 0.98
CA GLU A 22 -5.04 -13.26 -0.14
C GLU A 22 -3.80 -13.21 -1.06
N MET A 23 -2.59 -13.39 -0.51
CA MET A 23 -1.36 -13.45 -1.29
C MET A 23 -1.33 -14.65 -2.26
N GLU A 24 -1.94 -15.78 -1.91
CA GLU A 24 -2.09 -16.93 -2.82
C GLU A 24 -2.95 -16.57 -4.05
N GLU A 25 -3.84 -15.59 -3.93
CA GLU A 25 -4.65 -15.03 -5.02
C GLU A 25 -3.99 -13.82 -5.72
N GLY A 26 -2.73 -13.50 -5.39
CA GLY A 26 -2.02 -12.35 -5.93
C GLY A 26 -2.47 -10.99 -5.35
N LYS A 27 -3.15 -10.98 -4.20
CA LYS A 27 -3.57 -9.76 -3.49
C LYS A 27 -2.66 -9.50 -2.30
N TYR A 28 -2.19 -8.26 -2.17
CA TYR A 28 -1.28 -7.85 -1.11
C TYR A 28 -1.88 -6.69 -0.33
N THR A 29 -1.65 -6.70 0.99
CA THR A 29 -2.25 -5.72 1.91
C THR A 29 -1.16 -4.93 2.60
N PHE A 30 -1.27 -3.60 2.53
CA PHE A 30 -0.32 -2.66 3.10
C PHE A 30 -1.04 -1.67 4.03
N GLU A 31 -0.33 -1.22 5.07
CA GLU A 31 -0.68 -0.01 5.78
C GLU A 31 -0.21 1.19 4.95
N VAL A 32 -1.08 2.18 4.77
CA VAL A 32 -0.82 3.35 3.93
C VAL A 32 -1.02 4.64 4.72
N HIS A 33 -0.44 5.74 4.24
CA HIS A 33 -0.64 7.04 4.84
C HIS A 33 -2.15 7.40 4.87
N PRO A 34 -2.70 7.87 6.01
CA PRO A 34 -4.14 8.07 6.17
C PRO A 34 -4.75 9.09 5.19
N ASP A 35 -3.94 10.07 4.75
CA ASP A 35 -4.38 11.09 3.79
C ASP A 35 -4.16 10.70 2.31
N ALA A 36 -3.58 9.52 2.02
CA ALA A 36 -3.32 9.10 0.65
C ALA A 36 -4.60 8.65 -0.05
N THR A 37 -4.81 9.14 -1.27
CA THR A 37 -5.95 8.77 -2.11
C THR A 37 -5.68 7.48 -2.89
N LYS A 38 -6.73 6.79 -3.35
CA LYS A 38 -6.59 5.55 -4.14
C LYS A 38 -5.70 5.70 -5.40
N PRO A 39 -5.81 6.81 -6.19
CA PRO A 39 -4.90 7.03 -7.31
C PRO A 39 -3.43 7.16 -6.88
N GLU A 40 -3.15 7.88 -5.77
CA GLU A 40 -1.79 8.04 -5.25
C GLU A 40 -1.21 6.71 -4.76
N ILE A 41 -2.01 5.90 -4.06
CA ILE A 41 -1.61 4.55 -3.63
C ILE A 41 -1.27 3.68 -4.83
N ARG A 42 -2.08 3.72 -5.89
CA ARG A 42 -1.79 2.99 -7.13
C ARG A 42 -0.46 3.42 -7.74
N GLN A 43 -0.25 4.73 -7.86
CA GLN A 43 0.98 5.28 -8.43
C GLN A 43 2.20 4.87 -7.58
N ALA A 44 2.10 4.96 -6.26
CA ALA A 44 3.18 4.58 -5.35
C ALA A 44 3.54 3.09 -5.46
N VAL A 45 2.54 2.21 -5.61
CA VAL A 45 2.77 0.77 -5.83
C VAL A 45 3.38 0.47 -7.21
N GLU A 46 3.06 1.26 -8.23
CA GLU A 46 3.64 1.11 -9.58
C GLU A 46 5.09 1.64 -9.68
N GLU A 47 5.51 2.51 -8.76
CA GLU A 47 6.84 3.16 -8.76
C GLU A 47 7.90 2.40 -7.92
N LEU A 48 7.48 1.66 -6.89
CA LEU A 48 8.34 0.87 -6.00
C LEU A 48 8.52 -0.57 -6.48
#